data_AF-A0A382CGY0-F1
#
_entry.id   AF-A0A382CGY0-F1
#
_cell.length_a   1.000
_cell.length_b   1.000
_cell.length_c   1.000
_cell.angle_alpha   90.00
_cell.angle_beta   90.00
_cell.angle_gamma   90.00
#
_symmetry.space_group_name_H-M   'P 1'
#
loop_
_entity.id
_entity.type
_entity.pdbx_description
1 polymer ?
#
loop_
_entity_poly.entity_id
_entity_poly.type
_entity_poly.pdbx_seq_one_letter_code
_entity_poly.pdbx_strand_id
1 'polypeptide(L)'
;MAKYVDFRPTQVNREVWSKRFILFVEDLTAVFDGFTAVDIPMLGIETGKVRVVIGPNGAGKTTFCDLVSGKTQSTTGRVFFDGVEITGKAESDIALMGIGRKFQTPTVFDSLTTYENL
;
A
#
# COMPACT_ATOMS: atom_id res chain seq x y z
N MET A 1 -14.28 -6.97 -12.01
CA MET A 1 -14.94 -6.07 -11.03
C MET A 1 -15.62 -6.80 -9.88
N ALA A 2 -16.27 -7.95 -10.06
CA ALA A 2 -17.03 -8.63 -8.99
C ALA A 2 -16.23 -9.25 -7.82
N LYS A 3 -14.91 -9.44 -7.93
CA LYS A 3 -14.12 -10.21 -6.95
C LYS A 3 -14.00 -9.59 -5.54
N TYR A 4 -14.17 -8.27 -5.44
CA TYR A 4 -13.87 -7.53 -4.20
C TYR A 4 -15.09 -6.83 -3.58
N VAL A 5 -16.23 -6.81 -4.26
CA VAL A 5 -17.43 -6.07 -3.83
C VAL A 5 -17.90 -6.56 -2.45
N ASP A 6 -17.94 -7.88 -2.26
CA ASP A 6 -18.34 -8.51 -0.99
C ASP A 6 -17.31 -8.32 0.15
N PHE A 7 -16.16 -7.69 -0.14
CA PHE A 7 -15.06 -7.47 0.79
C PHE A 7 -14.71 -5.99 0.95
N ARG A 8 -15.54 -5.07 0.45
CA ARG A 8 -15.26 -3.63 0.50
C ARG A 8 -15.19 -3.13 1.95
N PRO A 9 -14.03 -2.64 2.42
CA PRO A 9 -13.82 -2.28 3.83
C PRO A 9 -14.83 -1.30 4.41
N THR A 10 -15.31 -0.33 3.63
CA THR A 10 -16.27 0.68 4.09
C THR A 10 -17.72 0.19 4.18
N GLN A 11 -18.04 -0.95 3.57
CA GLN A 11 -19.43 -1.45 3.42
C GLN A 11 -19.69 -2.75 4.16
N VAL A 12 -18.66 -3.55 4.44
CA VAL A 12 -18.78 -4.82 5.15
C VAL A 12 -18.05 -4.79 6.48
N ASN A 13 -18.50 -5.62 7.42
CA ASN A 13 -17.89 -5.75 8.73
C ASN A 13 -16.39 -6.08 8.60
N ARG A 14 -15.53 -5.40 9.38
CA ARG A 14 -14.08 -5.59 9.42
C ARG A 14 -13.67 -7.06 9.43
N GLU A 15 -14.32 -7.88 10.26
CA GLU A 15 -13.95 -9.29 10.43
C GLU A 15 -14.12 -10.13 9.16
N VAL A 16 -15.01 -9.72 8.25
CA VAL A 16 -15.33 -10.45 7.01
C VAL A 16 -14.18 -10.38 6.01
N TRP A 17 -13.51 -9.23 5.91
CA TRP A 17 -12.47 -9.00 4.92
C TRP A 17 -11.05 -9.01 5.52
N SER A 18 -10.85 -8.53 6.76
CA SER A 18 -9.52 -8.40 7.34
C SER A 18 -8.86 -9.74 7.68
N LYS A 19 -9.66 -10.80 7.89
CA LYS A 19 -9.15 -12.17 8.03
C LYS A 19 -8.55 -12.71 6.72
N ARG A 20 -8.98 -12.18 5.58
CA ARG A 20 -8.57 -12.64 4.25
C ARG A 20 -7.46 -11.79 3.65
N PHE A 21 -7.54 -10.47 3.82
CA PHE A 21 -6.64 -9.51 3.18
C PHE A 21 -5.80 -8.77 4.22
N ILE A 22 -4.47 -8.85 4.06
CA ILE A 22 -3.51 -8.11 4.88
C ILE A 22 -3.42 -6.64 4.43
N LEU A 23 -3.57 -6.38 3.13
CA LEU A 23 -3.65 -5.04 2.56
C LEU A 23 -4.90 -4.94 1.69
N PHE A 24 -5.64 -3.85 1.81
CA PHE A 24 -6.77 -3.56 0.93
C PHE A 24 -6.77 -2.07 0.56
N VAL A 25 -7.08 -1.75 -0.69
CA VAL A 25 -7.30 -0.37 -1.14
C VAL A 25 -8.69 -0.24 -1.74
N GLU A 26 -9.32 0.91 -1.48
CA GLU A 26 -10.67 1.23 -1.94
C GLU A 26 -10.68 2.63 -2.57
N ASP A 27 -11.16 2.69 -3.82
CA ASP A 27 -11.33 3.88 -4.66
C ASP A 27 -10.09 4.80 -4.61
N LEU A 28 -8.90 4.17 -4.62
CA LEU A 28 -7.61 4.80 -4.39
C LEU A 28 -7.11 5.50 -5.65
N THR A 29 -6.93 6.81 -5.55
CA THR A 29 -6.40 7.62 -6.66
C THR A 29 -5.19 8.46 -6.25
N ALA A 30 -4.34 8.76 -7.23
CA ALA A 30 -3.30 9.78 -7.11
C ALA A 30 -3.19 10.57 -8.41
N VAL A 31 -3.38 11.88 -8.31
CA VAL A 31 -3.34 12.84 -9.41
C VAL A 31 -2.21 13.84 -9.16
N PHE A 32 -1.34 14.01 -10.15
CA PHE A 32 -0.26 14.99 -10.15
C PHE A 32 -0.44 15.91 -11.35
N ASP A 33 -0.56 17.22 -11.14
CA ASP A 33 -0.71 18.22 -12.20
C ASP A 33 -1.78 17.87 -13.26
N GLY A 34 -2.90 17.31 -12.80
CA GLY A 34 -4.01 16.87 -13.66
C GLY A 34 -3.83 15.49 -14.32
N PHE A 35 -2.66 14.86 -14.19
CA PHE A 35 -2.40 13.50 -14.65
C PHE A 35 -2.73 12.46 -13.56
N THR A 36 -3.62 11.52 -13.87
CA THR A 36 -3.97 10.43 -12.96
C THR A 36 -2.93 9.32 -13.06
N ALA A 37 -2.04 9.24 -12.06
CA ALA A 37 -0.97 8.25 -12.01
C ALA A 37 -1.42 6.91 -11.42
N VAL A 38 -2.41 6.93 -10.52
CA VAL A 38 -3.02 5.73 -9.93
C VAL A 38 -4.53 5.92 -9.91
N ASP A 39 -5.26 4.91 -10.38
CA ASP A 39 -6.72 4.80 -10.29
C ASP A 39 -7.07 3.32 -10.07
N ILE A 40 -7.27 2.96 -8.79
CA ILE A 40 -7.55 1.58 -8.37
C ILE A 40 -8.87 1.56 -7.61
N PRO A 41 -9.95 1.07 -8.24
CA PRO A 41 -11.26 0.98 -7.58
C PRO A 41 -11.23 0.06 -6.36
N MET A 42 -10.71 -1.16 -6.50
CA MET A 42 -10.54 -2.09 -5.38
C MET A 42 -9.41 -3.07 -5.66
N LEU A 43 -8.53 -3.28 -4.68
CA LEU A 43 -7.50 -4.31 -4.72
C LEU A 43 -7.21 -4.83 -3.31
N GLY A 44 -7.33 -6.14 -3.12
CA GLY A 44 -6.96 -6.84 -1.90
C GLY A 44 -5.74 -7.75 -2.10
N ILE A 45 -4.76 -7.66 -1.21
CA ILE A 45 -3.65 -8.60 -1.09
C ILE A 45 -3.98 -9.58 0.04
N GLU A 46 -4.12 -10.85 -0.31
CA GLU A 46 -4.44 -11.90 0.64
C GLU A 46 -3.27 -12.14 1.61
N THR A 47 -3.59 -12.42 2.87
CA THR A 47 -2.58 -12.69 3.90
C THR A 47 -1.69 -13.87 3.49
N GLY A 48 -0.37 -13.70 3.61
CA GLY A 48 0.62 -14.72 3.24
C GLY A 48 0.76 -14.97 1.72
N LYS A 49 0.19 -14.13 0.86
CA LYS A 49 0.34 -14.24 -0.59
C LYS A 49 1.30 -13.20 -1.16
N VAL A 50 2.11 -13.64 -2.12
CA VAL A 50 2.97 -12.75 -2.91
C VAL A 50 2.16 -12.15 -4.06
N ARG A 51 2.33 -10.85 -4.29
CA ARG A 51 1.76 -10.13 -5.43
C ARG A 51 2.87 -9.40 -6.17
N VAL A 52 2.77 -9.37 -7.49
CA VAL A 52 3.71 -8.67 -8.36
C VAL A 52 2.92 -7.65 -9.17
N VAL A 53 3.28 -6.37 -9.04
CA VAL A 53 2.72 -5.29 -9.85
C VAL A 53 3.63 -5.09 -11.05
N ILE A 54 3.09 -5.31 -12.25
CA ILE A 54 3.81 -5.17 -13.53
C ILE A 54 3.18 -4.05 -14.37
N GLY A 55 3.96 -3.49 -15.27
CA GLY A 55 3.52 -2.42 -16.17
C GLY A 55 4.70 -1.59 -16.69
N PRO A 56 4.53 -0.81 -17.76
CA PRO A 56 5.58 0.03 -18.33
C PRO A 56 6.03 1.13 -17.36
N ASN A 57 7.11 1.83 -17.71
CA ASN A 57 7.52 3.03 -16.97
C ASN A 57 6.40 4.08 -17.03
N GLY A 58 6.17 4.79 -15.92
CA GLY A 58 5.06 5.74 -15.79
C GLY A 58 3.70 5.12 -15.46
N ALA A 59 3.56 3.78 -15.42
CA ALA A 59 2.27 3.12 -15.11
C ALA A 59 1.84 3.20 -13.62
N GLY A 60 2.44 4.08 -12.82
CA GLY A 60 2.03 4.28 -11.42
C GLY A 60 2.53 3.24 -10.40
N LYS A 61 3.39 2.29 -10.77
CA LYS A 61 3.88 1.23 -9.85
C LYS A 61 4.55 1.78 -8.59
N THR A 62 5.52 2.68 -8.76
CA THR A 62 6.22 3.32 -7.65
C THR A 62 5.27 4.18 -6.83
N THR A 63 4.41 4.96 -7.51
CA THR A 63 3.37 5.77 -6.87
C THR A 63 2.45 4.92 -6.00
N PHE A 64 2.00 3.76 -6.47
CA PHE A 64 1.18 2.84 -5.67
C PHE A 64 1.91 2.40 -4.40
N CYS A 65 3.19 2.02 -4.50
CA CYS A 65 3.99 1.70 -3.32
C CYS A 65 4.17 2.91 -2.38
N ASP A 66 4.30 4.13 -2.92
CA ASP A 66 4.38 5.36 -2.13
C ASP A 66 3.09 5.60 -1.35
N LEU A 67 1.92 5.42 -1.97
CA LEU A 67 0.61 5.55 -1.33
C LEU A 67 0.45 4.55 -0.18
N VAL A 68 0.81 3.29 -0.40
CA VAL A 68 0.70 2.24 0.62
C VAL A 68 1.66 2.45 1.80
N SER A 69 2.85 3.01 1.54
CA SER A 69 3.84 3.31 2.58
C SER A 69 3.68 4.69 3.22
N GLY A 70 2.72 5.50 2.77
CA GLY A 70 2.48 6.86 3.29
C GLY A 70 3.46 7.93 2.81
N LYS A 71 4.37 7.61 1.87
CA LYS A 71 5.33 8.56 1.31
C LYS A 71 4.65 9.62 0.46
N THR A 72 3.56 9.24 -0.21
CA THR A 72 2.73 10.14 -1.00
C THR A 72 1.31 10.02 -0.49
N GLN A 73 0.61 11.16 -0.40
CA GLN A 73 -0.79 11.20 -0.02
C GLN A 73 -1.68 10.88 -1.22
N SER A 74 -2.73 10.09 -0.98
CA SER A 74 -3.75 9.82 -1.99
C SER A 74 -4.57 11.08 -2.28
N THR A 75 -5.01 11.25 -3.53
CA THR A 75 -5.97 12.29 -3.88
C THR A 75 -7.37 11.93 -3.37
N THR A 76 -7.78 10.67 -3.54
CA THR A 76 -9.00 10.10 -2.96
C THR A 76 -8.78 8.64 -2.56
N GLY A 77 -9.76 8.08 -1.86
CA GLY A 77 -9.79 6.67 -1.50
C GLY A 77 -9.07 6.38 -0.21
N ARG A 78 -8.91 5.09 0.08
CA ARG A 78 -8.45 4.60 1.37
C ARG A 78 -7.51 3.42 1.23
N VAL A 79 -6.56 3.33 2.15
CA VAL A 79 -5.63 2.21 2.29
C VAL A 79 -5.83 1.59 3.67
N PHE A 80 -5.94 0.27 3.70
CA PHE A 80 -6.08 -0.50 4.92
C PHE A 80 -4.97 -1.53 5.04
N PHE A 81 -4.39 -1.65 6.23
CA PHE A 81 -3.41 -2.67 6.58
C PHE A 81 -3.82 -3.36 7.87
N ASP A 82 -3.83 -4.69 7.87
CA ASP A 82 -4.25 -5.53 8.99
C ASP A 82 -5.63 -5.13 9.59
N GLY A 83 -6.56 -4.79 8.70
CA GLY A 83 -7.90 -4.34 9.08
C GLY A 83 -7.99 -2.89 9.59
N VAL A 84 -6.87 -2.16 9.71
CA VAL A 84 -6.84 -0.78 10.18
C VAL A 84 -6.67 0.16 8.98
N GLU A 85 -7.43 1.26 8.95
CA GLU A 85 -7.20 2.31 7.97
C GLU A 85 -5.89 3.05 8.25
N ILE A 86 -5.03 3.12 7.24
CA ILE A 86 -3.72 3.78 7.30
C ILE A 86 -3.61 4.99 6.36
N THR A 87 -4.67 5.33 5.63
CA THR A 87 -4.76 6.53 4.79
C THR A 87 -4.31 7.76 5.57
N GLY A 88 -3.39 8.56 5.02
CA GLY A 88 -2.96 9.80 5.67
C GLY A 88 -1.90 9.65 6.76
N LYS A 89 -1.58 8.45 7.24
CA LYS A 89 -0.56 8.25 8.28
C LYS A 89 0.84 8.56 7.75
N ALA A 90 1.73 8.96 8.66
CA ALA A 90 3.13 9.20 8.35
C ALA A 90 3.86 7.88 8.04
N GLU A 91 4.91 7.95 7.21
CA GLU A 91 5.73 6.79 6.83
C GLU A 91 6.25 6.02 8.04
N SER A 92 6.71 6.72 9.09
CA SER A 92 7.22 6.12 10.31
C SER A 92 6.16 5.32 11.07
N ASP A 93 4.92 5.82 11.12
CA ASP A 93 3.82 5.15 11.81
C ASP A 93 3.44 3.87 11.07
N ILE A 94 3.36 3.94 9.74
CA ILE A 94 3.06 2.79 8.88
C ILE A 94 4.16 1.72 8.99
N ALA A 95 5.43 2.14 9.05
CA ALA A 95 6.55 1.22 9.25
C ALA A 95 6.46 0.50 10.60
N LEU A 96 6.14 1.23 11.68
CA LEU A 96 5.95 0.66 13.03
C LEU A 96 4.73 -0.27 13.11
N MET A 97 3.73 -0.09 12.24
CA MET A 97 2.61 -1.01 12.10
C MET A 97 2.99 -2.33 11.40
N GLY A 98 4.17 -2.40 10.76
CA GLY A 98 4.71 -3.63 10.17
C GLY A 98 4.86 -3.61 8.64
N ILE A 99 4.61 -2.47 7.96
CA ILE A 99 4.89 -2.35 6.53
C ILE A 99 6.35 -1.94 6.33
N GLY A 100 7.19 -2.92 6.01
CA GLY A 100 8.57 -2.67 5.58
C GLY A 100 8.65 -2.29 4.11
N ARG A 101 9.41 -1.23 3.78
CA ARG A 101 9.67 -0.82 2.40
C ARG A 101 11.16 -0.90 2.08
N LYS A 102 11.50 -1.64 1.03
CA LYS A 102 12.83 -1.59 0.42
C LYS A 102 12.85 -0.55 -0.71
N PHE A 103 13.85 0.32 -0.71
CA PHE A 103 14.06 1.31 -1.76
C PHE A 103 14.95 0.74 -2.88
N GLN A 104 14.81 1.29 -4.09
CA GLN A 104 15.60 0.85 -5.25
C GLN A 104 17.10 1.05 -5.03
N THR A 105 17.49 2.18 -4.44
CA THR A 105 18.86 2.43 -4.00
C THR A 105 19.04 1.84 -2.61
N PRO A 106 19.89 0.82 -2.43
CA PRO A 106 20.18 0.30 -1.10
C PRO A 106 20.86 1.39 -0.28
N THR A 107 20.32 1.67 0.90
CA THR A 107 20.92 2.57 1.88
C THR A 107 21.35 1.69 3.04
N VAL A 108 22.65 1.43 3.12
CA VAL A 108 23.28 0.74 4.26
C VAL A 108 24.07 1.78 5.04
N PHE A 109 24.28 1.53 6.33
CA PHE A 109 25.18 2.35 7.13
C PHE A 109 26.60 1.80 6.96
N ASP A 110 27.39 2.46 6.12
CA ASP A 110 28.75 2.02 5.74
C ASP A 110 29.71 1.92 6.93
N SER A 111 29.46 2.67 8.00
CA SER A 111 30.25 2.65 9.23
C SER A 111 29.92 1.48 10.16
N LEU A 112 28.90 0.68 9.84
CA LEU A 112 28.42 -0.42 10.65
C LEU A 112 28.78 -1.76 10.00
N THR A 113 29.01 -2.77 10.83
CA THR A 113 29.14 -4.15 10.37
C THR A 113 27.83 -4.65 9.75
N THR A 114 27.89 -5.77 9.02
CA THR A 114 26.70 -6.43 8.49
C THR A 114 25.67 -6.72 9.59
N TYR A 115 26.10 -7.19 10.76
CA TYR A 115 25.21 -7.55 11.86
C TYR A 115 24.50 -6.32 12.44
N GLU A 116 25.18 -5.17 12.52
CA GLU A 116 24.61 -3.92 13.03
C GLU A 116 23.64 -3.25 12.05
N ASN A 117 23.68 -3.63 10.77
CA ASN A 117 22.71 -3.16 9.77
C ASN A 117 21.40 -3.98 9.74
N LEU A 118 21.38 -5.18 10.35
CA LEU A 118 20.22 -6.09 10.39
C LEU A 118 19.27 -5.74 11.54
#